data_AF-A0A832S6X6-F1
#
_entry.id   AF-A0A832S6X6-F1
#
_cell.length_a   1.000
_cell.length_b   1.000
_cell.length_c   1.000
_cell.angle_alpha   90.00
_cell.angle_beta   90.00
_cell.angle_gamma   90.00
#
_symmetry.space_group_name_H-M   'P 1'
#
loop_
_entity.id
_entity.type
_entity.pdbx_description
1 polymer ?
#
loop_
_entity_poly.entity_id
_entity_poly.type
_entity_poly.pdbx_seq_one_letter_code
_entity_poly.pdbx_strand_id
1 'polypeptide(L)'
;MILLKTIRNVKICFAIGFVLLLLSSGTAAARRITVGSDENKDFSSIQEAVNAASPGDTVYVYEGLYIENIYLDKEISVRSISGIPDMINITAKNSNDHVFHVNANNVTISGFYINGASDPLKAGIYLENTHGILISNNKLSDNHLGIYLDSSTTNMLNLNNVSGNEVGIFLKASKDNWVINNKVKVNSLDGILLEASDENRVTGNLLNYNIGYGFVLSNSSRNLIYNNFFQNNINVGYEGTNSENTWNMTRKRGINIVGGPYIGGNYWTGPESIALCAVDDLDDDGFCDVSYDLGEGNIDYMPLILHPSAFQGNERSITFSLLGFALFVFAVSIFIVKKVMSWGKGELPEDDVK
;
A
#
# COMPACT_ATOMS: atom_id res chain seq x y z
N MET A 1 -27.71 -50.32 -8.95
CA MET A 1 -28.43 -49.56 -10.00
C MET A 1 -29.26 -48.37 -9.49
N ILE A 2 -29.63 -48.31 -8.20
CA ILE A 2 -30.39 -47.20 -7.59
C ILE A 2 -29.49 -45.97 -7.31
N LEU A 3 -28.26 -46.19 -6.83
CA LEU A 3 -27.29 -45.14 -6.48
C LEU A 3 -26.92 -44.21 -7.67
N LEU A 4 -26.82 -44.76 -8.88
CA LEU A 4 -26.50 -44.02 -10.10
C LEU A 4 -27.65 -43.12 -10.60
N LYS A 5 -28.92 -43.48 -10.31
CA LYS A 5 -30.08 -42.62 -10.63
C LYS A 5 -30.18 -41.44 -9.67
N THR A 6 -29.88 -41.64 -8.39
CA THR A 6 -29.90 -40.59 -7.36
C THR A 6 -28.83 -39.53 -7.64
N ILE A 7 -27.60 -39.93 -8.01
CA ILE A 7 -26.50 -39.01 -8.36
C ILE A 7 -26.83 -38.18 -9.61
N ARG A 8 -27.54 -38.74 -10.59
CA ARG A 8 -27.93 -38.01 -11.81
C ARG A 8 -28.99 -36.94 -11.54
N ASN A 9 -29.95 -37.22 -10.65
CA ASN A 9 -31.01 -36.26 -10.31
C ASN A 9 -30.49 -35.12 -9.41
N VAL A 10 -29.54 -35.39 -8.50
CA VAL A 10 -28.89 -34.35 -7.68
C VAL A 10 -28.06 -33.38 -8.52
N LYS A 11 -27.37 -33.86 -9.56
CA LYS A 11 -26.61 -33.00 -10.50
C LYS A 11 -27.51 -32.08 -11.34
N ILE A 12 -28.70 -32.53 -11.71
CA ILE A 12 -29.66 -31.74 -12.50
C ILE A 12 -30.29 -30.62 -11.63
N CYS A 13 -30.63 -30.91 -10.37
CA CYS A 13 -31.14 -29.88 -9.44
C CYS A 13 -30.09 -28.81 -9.10
N PHE A 14 -28.82 -29.20 -8.95
CA PHE A 14 -27.72 -28.24 -8.72
C PHE A 14 -27.47 -27.34 -9.94
N ALA A 15 -27.55 -27.88 -11.15
CA ALA A 15 -27.37 -27.10 -12.38
C ALA A 15 -28.51 -26.08 -12.59
N ILE A 16 -29.76 -26.46 -12.29
CA ILE A 16 -30.92 -25.56 -12.42
C ILE A 16 -30.89 -24.46 -11.33
N GLY A 17 -30.48 -24.79 -10.09
CA GLY A 17 -30.28 -23.80 -9.03
C GLY A 17 -29.15 -22.81 -9.33
N PHE A 18 -28.05 -23.27 -9.95
CA PHE A 18 -26.93 -22.42 -10.34
C PHE A 18 -27.28 -21.48 -11.52
N VAL A 19 -28.09 -21.95 -12.47
CA VAL A 19 -28.59 -21.12 -13.59
C VAL A 19 -29.61 -20.08 -13.11
N LEU A 20 -30.44 -20.39 -12.10
CA LEU A 20 -31.37 -19.41 -11.50
C LEU A 20 -30.65 -18.34 -10.67
N LEU A 21 -29.55 -18.68 -10.00
CA LEU A 21 -28.69 -17.70 -9.29
C LEU A 21 -27.97 -16.73 -10.25
N LEU A 22 -27.56 -17.23 -11.42
CA LEU A 22 -26.97 -16.42 -12.49
C LEU A 22 -27.98 -15.51 -13.21
N LEU A 23 -29.28 -15.79 -13.09
CA LEU A 23 -30.36 -14.96 -13.63
C LEU A 23 -30.87 -13.89 -12.64
N SER A 24 -30.52 -13.99 -11.35
CA SER A 24 -30.86 -12.98 -10.32
C SER A 24 -29.75 -12.00 -10.00
N SER A 25 -28.51 -12.24 -10.42
CA SER A 25 -27.44 -11.24 -10.36
C SER A 25 -27.47 -10.41 -11.62
N GLY A 26 -28.35 -9.41 -11.67
CA GLY A 26 -28.14 -8.27 -12.55
C GLY A 26 -26.80 -7.66 -12.16
N THR A 27 -25.72 -8.05 -12.83
CA THR A 27 -24.45 -7.34 -12.72
C THR A 27 -24.69 -5.97 -13.32
N ALA A 28 -25.08 -5.00 -12.50
CA ALA A 28 -24.97 -3.61 -12.87
C ALA A 28 -23.49 -3.41 -13.21
N ALA A 29 -23.20 -3.24 -14.51
CA ALA A 29 -21.85 -2.94 -14.94
C ALA A 29 -21.44 -1.64 -14.22
N ALA A 30 -20.28 -1.67 -13.55
CA ALA A 30 -19.73 -0.50 -12.87
C ALA A 30 -19.80 0.72 -13.80
N ARG A 31 -20.51 1.77 -13.38
CA ARG A 31 -20.69 2.97 -14.17
C ARG A 31 -19.39 3.77 -14.16
N ARG A 32 -19.06 4.32 -15.32
CA ARG A 32 -18.05 5.36 -15.47
C ARG A 32 -18.68 6.73 -15.21
N ILE A 33 -18.18 7.45 -14.23
CA ILE A 33 -18.57 8.84 -13.91
C ILE A 33 -17.36 9.74 -14.16
N THR A 34 -17.54 10.89 -14.77
CA THR A 34 -16.45 11.78 -15.17
C THR A 34 -16.51 13.13 -14.46
N VAL A 35 -15.35 13.61 -13.99
CA VAL A 35 -15.20 14.90 -13.30
C VAL A 35 -14.23 15.79 -14.07
N GLY A 36 -14.58 17.05 -14.29
CA GLY A 36 -13.70 18.07 -14.85
C GLY A 36 -14.42 19.38 -15.15
N SER A 37 -13.68 20.39 -15.60
CA SER A 37 -14.19 21.76 -15.77
C SER A 37 -14.96 22.01 -17.08
N ASP A 38 -14.93 21.07 -18.03
CA ASP A 38 -15.64 21.20 -19.31
C ASP A 38 -17.08 20.68 -19.25
N GLU A 39 -17.96 21.26 -20.07
CA GLU A 39 -19.40 20.92 -20.12
C GLU A 39 -19.68 19.47 -20.57
N ASN A 40 -18.68 18.73 -21.05
CA ASN A 40 -18.84 17.33 -21.45
C ASN A 40 -18.55 16.34 -20.30
N LYS A 41 -18.28 16.83 -19.08
CA LYS A 41 -18.13 16.00 -17.87
C LYS A 41 -19.44 15.91 -17.11
N ASP A 42 -19.65 14.77 -16.44
CA ASP A 42 -20.85 14.56 -15.64
C ASP A 42 -20.92 15.54 -14.45
N PHE A 43 -19.76 15.87 -13.86
CA PHE A 43 -19.63 16.75 -12.70
C PHE A 43 -18.40 17.64 -12.79
N SER A 44 -18.43 18.78 -12.09
CA SER A 44 -17.26 19.65 -11.91
C SER A 44 -16.58 19.45 -10.54
N SER A 45 -17.29 18.90 -9.55
CA SER A 45 -16.77 18.54 -8.22
C SER A 45 -16.56 17.02 -8.10
N ILE A 46 -15.48 16.63 -7.43
CA ILE A 46 -15.20 15.22 -7.12
C ILE A 46 -16.24 14.71 -6.11
N GLN A 47 -16.54 15.48 -5.05
CA GLN A 47 -17.51 15.05 -4.05
C GLN A 47 -18.92 14.87 -4.63
N GLU A 48 -19.35 15.73 -5.56
CA GLU A 48 -20.65 15.56 -6.22
C GLU A 48 -20.72 14.27 -7.03
N ALA A 49 -19.66 13.94 -7.77
CA ALA A 49 -19.56 12.67 -8.49
C ALA A 49 -19.54 11.46 -7.54
N VAL A 50 -18.82 11.56 -6.41
CA VAL A 50 -18.83 10.56 -5.36
C VAL A 50 -20.24 10.37 -4.81
N ASN A 51 -20.97 11.45 -4.51
CA ASN A 51 -22.33 11.39 -4.00
C ASN A 51 -23.29 10.69 -4.98
N ALA A 52 -23.13 10.94 -6.28
CA ALA A 52 -23.93 10.33 -7.34
C ALA A 52 -23.57 8.88 -7.66
N ALA A 53 -22.36 8.43 -7.31
CA ALA A 53 -21.87 7.08 -7.57
C ALA A 53 -22.59 6.01 -6.74
N SER A 54 -22.83 4.85 -7.35
CA SER A 54 -23.26 3.62 -6.66
C SER A 54 -22.06 2.75 -6.31
N PRO A 55 -22.15 1.87 -5.30
CA PRO A 55 -21.08 0.90 -5.01
C PRO A 55 -20.68 0.11 -6.26
N GLY A 56 -19.37 -0.03 -6.47
CA GLY A 56 -18.75 -0.62 -7.65
C GLY A 56 -18.40 0.38 -8.76
N ASP A 57 -18.97 1.59 -8.76
CA ASP A 57 -18.69 2.59 -9.78
C ASP A 57 -17.26 3.13 -9.71
N THR A 58 -16.82 3.76 -10.81
CA THR A 58 -15.54 4.48 -10.88
C THR A 58 -15.75 5.93 -11.30
N VAL A 59 -15.26 6.84 -10.46
CA VAL A 59 -15.12 8.27 -10.72
C VAL A 59 -13.76 8.53 -11.37
N TYR A 60 -13.77 8.97 -12.63
CA TYR A 60 -12.59 9.37 -13.38
C TYR A 60 -12.44 10.88 -13.40
N VAL A 61 -11.36 11.37 -12.80
CA VAL A 61 -11.09 12.80 -12.67
C VAL A 61 -10.11 13.23 -13.75
N TYR A 62 -10.49 14.24 -14.51
CA TYR A 62 -9.68 14.88 -15.53
C TYR A 62 -8.77 15.94 -14.92
N GLU A 63 -7.76 16.36 -15.69
CA GLU A 63 -6.79 17.38 -15.29
C GLU A 63 -7.46 18.65 -14.75
N GLY A 64 -6.87 19.22 -13.70
CA GLY A 64 -7.44 20.39 -13.04
C GLY A 64 -6.97 20.57 -11.60
N LEU A 65 -7.42 21.69 -11.02
CA LEU A 65 -7.30 22.02 -9.60
C LEU A 65 -8.67 21.86 -8.94
N TYR A 66 -8.73 21.05 -7.89
CA TYR A 66 -9.94 20.77 -7.11
C TYR A 66 -9.66 21.20 -5.67
N ILE A 67 -10.46 22.13 -5.16
CA ILE A 67 -10.35 22.63 -3.78
C ILE A 67 -11.51 22.04 -2.98
N GLU A 68 -11.28 20.84 -2.43
CA GLU A 68 -12.31 19.99 -1.83
C GLU A 68 -11.74 19.18 -0.66
N ASN A 69 -12.60 18.83 0.30
CA ASN A 69 -12.37 17.72 1.22
C ASN A 69 -13.37 16.64 0.81
N ILE A 70 -12.88 15.43 0.57
CA ILE A 70 -13.61 14.35 -0.10
C ILE A 70 -13.87 13.23 0.90
N TYR A 71 -15.14 12.85 1.05
CA TYR A 71 -15.61 11.77 1.90
C TYR A 71 -16.02 10.57 1.05
N LEU A 72 -15.37 9.43 1.27
CA LEU A 72 -15.60 8.17 0.54
C LEU A 72 -16.28 7.13 1.46
N ASP A 73 -17.61 7.11 1.39
CA ASP A 73 -18.52 6.28 2.19
C ASP A 73 -19.16 5.10 1.44
N LYS A 74 -18.74 4.91 0.18
CA LYS A 74 -19.20 3.83 -0.70
C LYS A 74 -18.01 3.08 -1.30
N GLU A 75 -18.21 1.81 -1.62
CA GLU A 75 -17.19 0.96 -2.26
C GLU A 75 -16.97 1.38 -3.73
N ILE A 76 -16.30 2.51 -3.96
CA ILE A 76 -16.07 3.09 -5.29
C ILE A 76 -14.58 3.32 -5.54
N SER A 77 -14.21 3.47 -6.81
CA SER A 77 -12.87 3.88 -7.20
C SER A 77 -12.85 5.34 -7.63
N VAL A 78 -11.91 6.12 -7.12
CA VAL A 78 -11.64 7.50 -7.56
C VAL A 78 -10.25 7.53 -8.18
N ARG A 79 -10.18 7.84 -9.48
CA ARG A 79 -8.96 7.65 -10.27
C ARG A 79 -8.72 8.83 -11.21
N SER A 80 -7.48 9.30 -11.27
CA SER A 80 -7.04 10.19 -12.34
C SER A 80 -7.11 9.46 -13.69
N ILE A 81 -7.56 10.17 -14.72
CA ILE A 81 -7.58 9.65 -16.09
C ILE A 81 -6.18 9.61 -16.72
N SER A 82 -5.28 10.52 -16.33
CA SER A 82 -3.94 10.62 -16.90
C SER A 82 -2.95 9.67 -16.23
N GLY A 83 -3.20 9.33 -14.95
CA GLY A 83 -2.23 8.60 -14.12
C GLY A 83 -0.98 9.41 -13.80
N ILE A 84 -0.96 10.71 -14.08
CA ILE A 84 0.15 11.63 -13.78
C ILE A 84 -0.31 12.53 -12.62
N PRO A 85 0.16 12.30 -11.38
CA PRO A 85 -0.29 13.04 -10.20
C PRO A 85 -0.32 14.56 -10.35
N ASP A 86 0.74 15.14 -10.92
CA ASP A 86 0.88 16.60 -11.02
C ASP A 86 -0.17 17.28 -11.91
N MET A 87 -0.93 16.52 -12.73
CA MET A 87 -1.99 17.07 -13.58
C MET A 87 -3.34 17.20 -12.87
N ILE A 88 -3.55 16.51 -11.74
CA ILE A 88 -4.80 16.55 -10.96
C ILE A 88 -4.44 16.92 -9.53
N ASN A 89 -4.50 18.21 -9.23
CA ASN A 89 -4.21 18.74 -7.90
C ASN A 89 -5.49 18.81 -7.06
N ILE A 90 -5.53 18.13 -5.93
CA ILE A 90 -6.61 18.14 -4.95
C ILE A 90 -6.06 18.78 -3.66
N THR A 91 -6.52 19.99 -3.38
CA THR A 91 -6.11 20.76 -2.20
C THR A 91 -7.25 20.80 -1.19
N ALA A 92 -6.96 20.60 0.09
CA ALA A 92 -7.94 20.73 1.16
C ALA A 92 -8.65 22.09 1.09
N LYS A 93 -9.99 22.07 1.08
CA LYS A 93 -10.79 23.30 1.20
C LYS A 93 -10.79 23.82 2.64
N ASN A 94 -10.84 22.91 3.60
CA ASN A 94 -10.66 23.14 5.02
C ASN A 94 -9.40 22.38 5.45
N SER A 95 -8.37 23.11 5.85
CA SER A 95 -7.10 22.54 6.34
C SER A 95 -7.25 21.74 7.64
N ASN A 96 -8.34 21.96 8.37
CA ASN A 96 -8.65 21.30 9.64
C ASN A 96 -9.39 19.98 9.44
N ASP A 97 -9.42 19.49 8.20
CA ASP A 97 -10.01 18.22 7.82
C ASP A 97 -9.09 17.47 6.84
N HIS A 98 -9.32 16.18 6.66
CA HIS A 98 -8.55 15.36 5.73
C HIS A 98 -8.89 15.73 4.27
N VAL A 99 -7.95 15.59 3.33
CA VAL A 99 -8.29 15.79 1.90
C VAL A 99 -9.17 14.65 1.41
N PHE A 100 -8.77 13.41 1.72
CA PHE A 100 -9.62 12.23 1.60
C PHE A 100 -9.86 11.62 2.97
N HIS A 101 -11.12 11.48 3.36
CA HIS A 101 -11.54 10.66 4.50
C HIS A 101 -12.31 9.45 3.95
N VAL A 102 -11.76 8.27 4.18
CA VAL A 102 -12.31 7.00 3.70
C VAL A 102 -12.79 6.18 4.88
N ASN A 103 -14.09 5.89 4.90
CA ASN A 103 -14.74 5.00 5.85
C ASN A 103 -15.45 3.83 5.17
N ALA A 104 -15.32 3.69 3.85
CA ALA A 104 -15.77 2.54 3.09
C ALA A 104 -14.64 1.56 2.76
N ASN A 105 -15.03 0.32 2.51
CA ASN A 105 -14.14 -0.76 2.12
C ASN A 105 -13.98 -0.83 0.60
N ASN A 106 -12.96 -1.56 0.13
CA ASN A 106 -12.77 -1.87 -1.30
C ASN A 106 -12.66 -0.63 -2.21
N VAL A 107 -12.16 0.48 -1.67
CA VAL A 107 -11.95 1.74 -2.39
C VAL A 107 -10.58 1.75 -3.08
N THR A 108 -10.50 2.39 -4.25
CA THR A 108 -9.23 2.73 -4.88
C THR A 108 -9.08 4.24 -4.99
N ILE A 109 -7.92 4.78 -4.59
CA ILE A 109 -7.52 6.18 -4.80
C ILE A 109 -6.22 6.17 -5.59
N SER A 110 -6.21 6.74 -6.81
CA SER A 110 -4.99 6.71 -7.62
C SER A 110 -4.77 7.88 -8.58
N GLY A 111 -3.51 8.31 -8.68
CA GLY A 111 -3.04 9.24 -9.72
C GLY A 111 -3.23 10.71 -9.40
N PHE A 112 -3.29 11.09 -8.12
CA PHE A 112 -3.55 12.47 -7.68
C PHE A 112 -2.35 13.12 -7.02
N TYR A 113 -2.24 14.44 -7.16
CA TYR A 113 -1.47 15.27 -6.26
C TYR A 113 -2.39 15.79 -5.14
N ILE A 114 -2.08 15.50 -3.87
CA ILE A 114 -2.95 15.72 -2.70
C ILE A 114 -2.20 16.55 -1.65
N ASN A 115 -2.77 17.68 -1.22
CA ASN A 115 -2.11 18.60 -0.28
C ASN A 115 -3.09 19.46 0.55
N GLY A 116 -2.57 20.16 1.55
CA GLY A 116 -3.26 21.24 2.27
C GLY A 116 -3.98 20.83 3.56
N ALA A 117 -3.97 19.55 3.94
CA ALA A 117 -4.49 19.10 5.24
C ALA A 117 -3.44 19.35 6.34
N SER A 118 -3.27 20.62 6.74
CA SER A 118 -2.14 21.07 7.55
C SER A 118 -2.39 21.15 9.07
N ASP A 119 -3.63 20.97 9.54
CA ASP A 119 -3.92 20.96 10.97
C ASP A 119 -3.43 19.65 11.64
N PRO A 120 -3.10 19.64 12.94
CA PRO A 120 -2.60 18.45 13.61
C PRO A 120 -3.50 17.22 13.44
N LEU A 121 -2.87 16.08 13.12
CA LEU A 121 -3.47 14.79 12.82
C LEU A 121 -4.33 14.75 11.54
N LYS A 122 -4.33 15.82 10.73
CA LYS A 122 -5.03 15.83 9.44
C LYS A 122 -4.15 15.30 8.32
N ALA A 123 -4.80 14.59 7.41
CA ALA A 123 -4.09 13.75 6.45
C ALA A 123 -4.47 14.09 5.03
N GLY A 124 -3.52 13.93 4.11
CA GLY A 124 -3.83 13.88 2.68
C GLY A 124 -4.82 12.75 2.39
N ILE A 125 -4.54 11.55 2.88
CA ILE A 125 -5.49 10.42 2.84
C ILE A 125 -5.60 9.79 4.23
N TYR A 126 -6.81 9.75 4.77
CA TYR A 126 -7.16 9.10 6.03
C TYR A 126 -8.07 7.90 5.81
N LEU A 127 -7.66 6.75 6.35
CA LEU A 127 -8.43 5.51 6.37
C LEU A 127 -8.91 5.23 7.80
N GLU A 128 -10.23 5.18 8.00
CA GLU A 128 -10.86 4.94 9.30
C GLU A 128 -11.59 3.59 9.31
N ASN A 129 -11.08 2.61 10.06
CA ASN A 129 -11.71 1.30 10.21
C ASN A 129 -11.99 0.59 8.87
N THR A 130 -11.04 0.67 7.93
CA THR A 130 -11.24 0.16 6.56
C THR A 130 -10.41 -1.07 6.23
N HIS A 131 -10.83 -1.79 5.19
CA HIS A 131 -10.08 -2.86 4.57
C HIS A 131 -10.22 -2.95 3.05
N GLY A 132 -9.21 -3.52 2.41
CA GLY A 132 -9.19 -3.69 0.95
C GLY A 132 -8.99 -2.39 0.18
N ILE A 133 -8.42 -1.36 0.80
CA ILE A 133 -8.12 -0.09 0.16
C ILE A 133 -6.84 -0.20 -0.66
N LEU A 134 -6.88 0.35 -1.87
CA LEU A 134 -5.71 0.54 -2.73
C LEU A 134 -5.43 2.04 -2.86
N ILE A 135 -4.35 2.51 -2.24
CA ILE A 135 -3.81 3.86 -2.44
C ILE A 135 -2.60 3.73 -3.35
N SER A 136 -2.68 4.23 -4.58
CA SER A 136 -1.59 4.02 -5.54
C SER A 136 -1.25 5.17 -6.45
N ASN A 137 0.05 5.34 -6.73
CA ASN A 137 0.54 6.35 -7.67
C ASN A 137 0.01 7.76 -7.34
N ASN A 138 0.01 8.15 -6.07
CA ASN A 138 -0.32 9.51 -5.65
C ASN A 138 0.93 10.26 -5.22
N LYS A 139 0.89 11.59 -5.31
CA LYS A 139 1.86 12.50 -4.71
C LYS A 139 1.18 13.20 -3.54
N LEU A 140 1.75 13.11 -2.35
CA LEU A 140 1.22 13.71 -1.13
C LEU A 140 2.30 14.59 -0.49
N SER A 141 2.05 15.89 -0.41
CA SER A 141 2.92 16.88 0.24
C SER A 141 2.11 17.96 0.93
N ASP A 142 2.74 18.73 1.83
CA ASP A 142 2.13 19.86 2.52
C ASP A 142 0.88 19.46 3.32
N ASN A 143 0.92 18.28 3.94
CA ASN A 143 -0.06 17.81 4.92
C ASN A 143 0.64 17.58 6.28
N HIS A 144 -0.13 17.56 7.37
CA HIS A 144 0.39 17.13 8.66
C HIS A 144 0.76 15.64 8.60
N LEU A 145 -0.18 14.79 8.18
CA LEU A 145 0.07 13.39 7.86
C LEU A 145 -0.07 13.17 6.35
N GLY A 146 0.88 12.52 5.69
CA GLY A 146 0.73 12.17 4.27
C GLY A 146 -0.41 11.16 4.07
N ILE A 147 -0.19 9.94 4.56
CA ILE A 147 -1.20 8.87 4.59
C ILE A 147 -1.37 8.38 6.02
N TYR A 148 -2.60 8.36 6.53
CA TYR A 148 -2.93 7.92 7.88
C TYR A 148 -3.92 6.75 7.85
N LEU A 149 -3.56 5.64 8.49
CA LEU A 149 -4.42 4.47 8.71
C LEU A 149 -4.72 4.38 10.20
N ASP A 150 -5.99 4.37 10.57
CA ASP A 150 -6.45 4.08 11.93
C ASP A 150 -7.32 2.83 11.92
N SER A 151 -6.94 1.87 12.75
CA SER A 151 -7.72 0.65 13.00
C SER A 151 -8.07 -0.10 11.70
N SER A 152 -7.17 -0.05 10.72
CA SER A 152 -7.40 -0.47 9.34
C SER A 152 -6.56 -1.71 8.98
N THR A 153 -7.11 -2.58 8.13
CA THR A 153 -6.51 -3.89 7.87
C THR A 153 -6.50 -4.29 6.41
N THR A 154 -5.50 -5.07 6.00
CA THR A 154 -5.47 -5.64 4.64
C THR A 154 -5.65 -4.53 3.60
N ASN A 155 -4.82 -3.49 3.65
CA ASN A 155 -4.76 -2.39 2.68
C ASN A 155 -3.42 -2.38 1.95
N MET A 156 -3.37 -1.76 0.78
CA MET A 156 -2.17 -1.64 -0.04
C MET A 156 -1.86 -0.18 -0.38
N LEU A 157 -0.71 0.28 0.07
CA LEU A 157 -0.14 1.59 -0.24
C LEU A 157 1.03 1.34 -1.20
N ASN A 158 0.83 1.61 -2.49
CA ASN A 158 1.80 1.24 -3.53
C ASN A 158 2.19 2.40 -4.45
N LEU A 159 3.49 2.58 -4.71
CA LEU A 159 3.99 3.58 -5.67
C LEU A 159 3.59 5.03 -5.34
N ASN A 160 3.38 5.37 -4.08
CA ASN A 160 3.08 6.75 -3.69
C ASN A 160 4.38 7.52 -3.43
N ASN A 161 4.36 8.80 -3.75
CA ASN A 161 5.36 9.77 -3.36
C ASN A 161 4.83 10.59 -2.18
N VAL A 162 5.28 10.28 -0.96
CA VAL A 162 4.81 10.86 0.29
C VAL A 162 5.93 11.71 0.89
N SER A 163 6.06 12.94 0.39
CA SER A 163 7.21 13.80 0.69
C SER A 163 6.80 15.18 1.15
N GLY A 164 7.55 15.79 2.07
CA GLY A 164 7.28 17.15 2.55
C GLY A 164 6.00 17.25 3.38
N ASN A 165 5.70 16.23 4.18
CA ASN A 165 4.64 16.25 5.21
C ASN A 165 5.31 16.31 6.59
N GLU A 166 4.55 16.44 7.67
CA GLU A 166 5.13 16.32 9.01
C GLU A 166 5.51 14.85 9.29
N VAL A 167 4.54 13.94 9.18
CA VAL A 167 4.80 12.49 9.12
C VAL A 167 4.39 11.97 7.75
N GLY A 168 5.23 11.14 7.13
CA GLY A 168 4.94 10.58 5.81
C GLY A 168 3.75 9.62 5.83
N ILE A 169 3.96 8.41 6.37
CA ILE A 169 2.95 7.36 6.46
C ILE A 169 2.79 6.95 7.92
N PHE A 170 1.58 7.06 8.46
CA PHE A 170 1.27 6.68 9.83
C PHE A 170 0.25 5.54 9.85
N LEU A 171 0.59 4.43 10.50
CA LEU A 171 -0.33 3.35 10.82
C LEU A 171 -0.53 3.30 12.33
N LYS A 172 -1.77 3.44 12.78
CA LYS A 172 -2.19 3.33 14.16
C LYS A 172 -3.18 2.19 14.32
N ALA A 173 -2.93 1.32 15.31
CA ALA A 173 -3.79 0.16 15.62
C ALA A 173 -4.13 -0.70 14.38
N SER A 174 -3.22 -0.76 13.39
CA SER A 174 -3.50 -1.27 12.05
C SER A 174 -2.67 -2.51 11.75
N LYS A 175 -3.26 -3.49 11.05
CA LYS A 175 -2.62 -4.80 10.85
C LYS A 175 -2.77 -5.39 9.45
N ASP A 176 -1.84 -6.26 9.05
CA ASP A 176 -1.84 -6.95 7.75
C ASP A 176 -1.89 -5.98 6.54
N ASN A 177 -1.32 -4.78 6.68
CA ASN A 177 -1.22 -3.84 5.57
C ASN A 177 0.09 -3.99 4.80
N TRP A 178 0.07 -3.55 3.54
CA TRP A 178 1.18 -3.64 2.60
C TRP A 178 1.62 -2.22 2.23
N VAL A 179 2.76 -1.79 2.77
CA VAL A 179 3.39 -0.52 2.43
C VAL A 179 4.55 -0.81 1.48
N ILE A 180 4.32 -0.61 0.18
CA ILE A 180 5.20 -1.12 -0.87
C ILE A 180 5.62 -0.08 -1.91
N ASN A 181 6.88 -0.09 -2.32
CA ASN A 181 7.38 0.74 -3.42
C ASN A 181 7.10 2.24 -3.29
N ASN A 182 6.98 2.77 -2.07
CA ASN A 182 6.72 4.19 -1.85
C ASN A 182 8.03 4.97 -1.76
N LYS A 183 8.00 6.23 -2.20
CA LYS A 183 9.05 7.22 -1.93
C LYS A 183 8.59 8.04 -0.74
N VAL A 184 9.27 7.91 0.41
CA VAL A 184 8.91 8.60 1.66
C VAL A 184 10.10 9.46 2.07
N LYS A 185 10.05 10.75 1.76
CA LYS A 185 11.23 11.60 1.81
C LYS A 185 10.97 12.97 2.40
N VAL A 186 12.00 13.56 2.99
CA VAL A 186 11.99 14.97 3.41
C VAL A 186 10.75 15.36 4.23
N ASN A 187 10.21 14.42 5.00
CA ASN A 187 9.17 14.72 5.98
C ASN A 187 9.83 15.34 7.22
N SER A 188 9.15 16.30 7.86
CA SER A 188 9.76 17.13 8.91
C SER A 188 9.85 16.46 10.28
N LEU A 189 9.17 15.33 10.46
CA LEU A 189 9.40 14.35 11.52
C LEU A 189 9.74 13.01 10.86
N ASP A 190 8.85 12.02 10.99
CA ASP A 190 9.15 10.64 10.66
C ASP A 190 8.70 10.26 9.25
N GLY A 191 9.44 9.33 8.63
CA GLY A 191 9.08 8.78 7.34
C GLY A 191 7.85 7.87 7.46
N ILE A 192 8.02 6.71 8.08
CA ILE A 192 6.94 5.74 8.33
C ILE A 192 6.87 5.44 9.83
N LEU A 193 5.70 5.62 10.43
CA LEU A 193 5.43 5.34 11.84
C LEU A 193 4.42 4.20 11.97
N LEU A 194 4.76 3.16 12.72
CA LEU A 194 3.86 2.11 13.18
C LEU A 194 3.61 2.28 14.68
N GLU A 195 2.36 2.56 15.07
CA GLU A 195 1.93 2.63 16.48
C GLU A 195 0.88 1.54 16.74
N ALA A 196 1.15 0.66 17.70
CA ALA A 196 0.29 -0.49 18.02
C ALA A 196 -0.13 -1.30 16.77
N SER A 197 0.78 -1.43 15.80
CA SER A 197 0.47 -1.89 14.45
C SER A 197 1.29 -3.12 14.10
N ASP A 198 0.61 -4.27 14.06
CA ASP A 198 1.22 -5.59 13.95
C ASP A 198 1.07 -6.22 12.56
N GLU A 199 1.90 -7.20 12.24
CA GLU A 199 1.73 -8.07 11.06
C GLU A 199 1.72 -7.32 9.70
N ASN A 200 2.28 -6.12 9.64
CA ASN A 200 2.38 -5.34 8.41
C ASN A 200 3.63 -5.73 7.60
N ARG A 201 3.57 -5.48 6.29
CA ARG A 201 4.66 -5.74 5.34
C ARG A 201 5.15 -4.43 4.75
N VAL A 202 6.43 -4.14 4.95
CA VAL A 202 7.08 -2.91 4.50
C VAL A 202 8.23 -3.30 3.58
N THR A 203 8.06 -3.12 2.26
CA THR A 203 9.08 -3.57 1.29
C THR A 203 9.18 -2.69 0.06
N GLY A 204 10.39 -2.54 -0.48
CA GLY A 204 10.63 -1.78 -1.70
C GLY A 204 10.53 -0.26 -1.51
N ASN A 205 10.45 0.22 -0.26
CA ASN A 205 10.28 1.64 0.00
C ASN A 205 11.64 2.37 0.03
N LEU A 206 11.63 3.61 -0.45
CA LEU A 206 12.76 4.52 -0.47
C LEU A 206 12.55 5.59 0.61
N LEU A 207 13.17 5.40 1.77
CA LEU A 207 13.05 6.28 2.94
C LEU A 207 14.30 7.14 3.08
N ASN A 208 14.24 8.39 2.62
CA ASN A 208 15.43 9.23 2.54
C ASN A 208 15.19 10.64 3.08
N TYR A 209 16.14 11.14 3.87
CA TYR A 209 16.19 12.52 4.35
C TYR A 209 14.94 12.95 5.13
N ASN A 210 14.27 12.03 5.81
CA ASN A 210 13.28 12.40 6.83
C ASN A 210 14.05 12.96 8.04
N ILE A 211 13.55 14.05 8.63
CA ILE A 211 14.31 14.84 9.62
C ILE A 211 14.42 14.09 10.95
N GLY A 212 13.33 13.44 11.38
CA GLY A 212 13.29 12.54 12.52
C GLY A 212 13.85 11.17 12.15
N TYR A 213 13.04 10.13 12.36
CA TYR A 213 13.41 8.77 12.00
C TYR A 213 12.95 8.43 10.57
N GLY A 214 13.70 7.56 9.89
CA GLY A 214 13.24 6.93 8.66
C GLY A 214 12.00 6.08 8.92
N PHE A 215 12.09 5.18 9.89
CA PHE A 215 11.04 4.22 10.27
C PHE A 215 10.94 4.11 11.79
N VAL A 216 9.73 4.10 12.33
CA VAL A 216 9.50 4.01 13.78
C VAL A 216 8.60 2.82 14.10
N LEU A 217 9.00 2.05 15.10
CA LEU A 217 8.20 1.03 15.75
C LEU A 217 7.83 1.50 17.15
N SER A 218 6.53 1.70 17.40
CA SER A 218 5.97 1.99 18.72
C SER A 218 4.95 0.93 19.09
N ASN A 219 5.27 0.11 20.10
CA ASN A 219 4.44 -1.03 20.54
C ASN A 219 3.94 -1.92 19.38
N SER A 220 4.81 -2.17 18.39
CA SER A 220 4.44 -2.79 17.11
C SER A 220 5.29 -4.03 16.86
N SER A 221 4.62 -5.16 16.63
CA SER A 221 5.24 -6.50 16.63
C SER A 221 4.93 -7.30 15.38
N ARG A 222 5.75 -8.32 15.11
CA ARG A 222 5.50 -9.30 14.02
C ARG A 222 5.40 -8.65 12.62
N ASN A 223 6.01 -7.49 12.42
CA ASN A 223 6.09 -6.86 11.11
C ASN A 223 7.25 -7.47 10.29
N LEU A 224 7.09 -7.47 8.96
CA LEU A 224 8.11 -7.96 8.02
C LEU A 224 8.63 -6.79 7.17
N ILE A 225 9.90 -6.43 7.37
CA ILE A 225 10.55 -5.28 6.77
C ILE A 225 11.76 -5.72 5.96
N TYR A 226 11.69 -5.68 4.63
CA TYR A 226 12.81 -6.12 3.78
C TYR A 226 12.84 -5.35 2.46
N ASN A 227 13.99 -5.35 1.79
CA ASN A 227 14.18 -4.71 0.50
C ASN A 227 13.81 -3.22 0.47
N ASN A 228 14.03 -2.51 1.59
CA ASN A 228 13.88 -1.06 1.66
C ASN A 228 15.26 -0.39 1.57
N PHE A 229 15.25 0.89 1.21
CA PHE A 229 16.44 1.73 1.14
C PHE A 229 16.32 2.80 2.21
N PHE A 230 17.19 2.74 3.21
CA PHE A 230 17.22 3.64 4.35
C PHE A 230 18.41 4.60 4.26
N GLN A 231 18.10 5.89 4.13
CA GLN A 231 19.08 6.98 4.08
C GLN A 231 18.60 8.19 4.87
N ASN A 232 18.64 8.11 6.19
CA ASN A 232 18.22 9.17 7.09
C ASN A 232 19.34 9.44 8.10
N ASN A 233 19.23 10.56 8.82
CA ASN A 233 20.14 10.83 9.94
C ASN A 233 20.01 9.73 11.01
N ILE A 234 18.77 9.30 11.27
CA ILE A 234 18.47 8.13 12.08
C ILE A 234 17.51 7.25 11.29
N ASN A 235 17.92 6.02 10.98
CA ASN A 235 17.12 5.14 10.10
C ASN A 235 15.94 4.49 10.82
N VAL A 236 16.13 4.04 12.07
CA VAL A 236 15.09 3.35 12.83
C VAL A 236 14.99 3.90 14.25
N GLY A 237 13.78 4.13 14.74
CA GLY A 237 13.45 4.50 16.11
C GLY A 237 12.54 3.47 16.77
N TYR A 238 12.64 3.33 18.09
CA TYR A 238 11.87 2.38 18.89
C TYR A 238 11.22 3.04 20.10
N GLU A 239 9.96 2.71 20.35
CA GLU A 239 9.25 3.05 21.58
C GLU A 239 8.44 1.84 22.08
N GLY A 240 8.42 1.63 23.39
CA GLY A 240 7.64 0.53 23.99
C GLY A 240 8.13 -0.86 23.58
N THR A 241 7.21 -1.83 23.46
CA THR A 241 7.56 -3.25 23.20
C THR A 241 7.40 -3.61 21.72
N ASN A 242 8.50 -3.92 21.03
CA ASN A 242 8.52 -4.19 19.58
C ASN A 242 9.10 -5.57 19.26
N SER A 243 8.38 -6.63 19.64
CA SER A 243 8.86 -8.01 19.54
C SER A 243 8.60 -8.67 18.17
N GLU A 244 9.44 -9.64 17.82
CA GLU A 244 9.25 -10.53 16.65
C GLU A 244 9.17 -9.82 15.29
N ASN A 245 9.65 -8.58 15.19
CA ASN A 245 9.81 -7.93 13.89
C ASN A 245 10.98 -8.59 13.14
N THR A 246 10.79 -8.85 11.85
CA THR A 246 11.78 -9.51 10.99
C THR A 246 12.26 -8.54 9.93
N TRP A 247 13.59 -8.34 9.83
CA TRP A 247 14.21 -7.35 8.95
C TRP A 247 14.79 -7.92 7.65
N ASN A 248 14.44 -9.16 7.34
CA ASN A 248 14.84 -9.84 6.11
C ASN A 248 13.84 -10.94 5.79
N MET A 249 13.83 -11.40 4.54
CA MET A 249 13.07 -12.56 4.11
C MET A 249 14.00 -13.70 3.67
N THR A 250 13.49 -14.93 3.53
CA THR A 250 14.26 -16.00 2.90
C THR A 250 14.78 -15.55 1.55
N ARG A 251 16.10 -15.68 1.32
CA ARG A 251 16.78 -15.28 0.08
C ARG A 251 16.00 -15.75 -1.15
N LYS A 252 15.69 -14.83 -2.04
CA LYS A 252 14.94 -15.09 -3.28
C LYS A 252 15.58 -14.37 -4.45
N ARG A 253 15.78 -15.08 -5.56
CA ARG A 253 16.29 -14.47 -6.80
C ARG A 253 15.33 -13.39 -7.31
N GLY A 254 15.85 -12.21 -7.61
CA GLY A 254 15.10 -11.04 -8.07
C GLY A 254 15.91 -9.77 -7.89
N ILE A 255 15.68 -8.77 -8.76
CA ILE A 255 16.37 -7.48 -8.66
C ILE A 255 15.90 -6.77 -7.39
N ASN A 256 16.81 -6.51 -6.46
CA ASN A 256 16.53 -5.80 -5.22
C ASN A 256 16.57 -4.27 -5.40
N ILE A 257 16.24 -3.52 -4.35
CA ILE A 257 16.11 -2.06 -4.38
C ILE A 257 17.41 -1.32 -4.73
N VAL A 258 18.56 -1.97 -4.59
CA VAL A 258 19.88 -1.44 -4.96
C VAL A 258 20.49 -2.13 -6.17
N GLY A 259 19.69 -2.88 -6.93
CA GLY A 259 20.08 -3.46 -8.21
C GLY A 259 20.81 -4.81 -8.13
N GLY A 260 20.97 -5.38 -6.93
CA GLY A 260 21.56 -6.71 -6.74
C GLY A 260 20.61 -7.85 -7.18
N PRO A 261 21.14 -9.07 -7.37
CA PRO A 261 20.43 -10.19 -8.00
C PRO A 261 19.47 -10.97 -7.08
N TYR A 262 19.52 -10.72 -5.76
CA TYR A 262 18.67 -11.38 -4.77
C TYR A 262 18.00 -10.39 -3.82
N ILE A 263 16.79 -10.73 -3.41
CA ILE A 263 15.99 -10.05 -2.39
C ILE A 263 16.19 -10.82 -1.07
N GLY A 264 16.55 -10.10 -0.01
CA GLY A 264 16.88 -10.66 1.30
C GLY A 264 16.56 -9.68 2.42
N GLY A 265 17.51 -8.81 2.78
CA GLY A 265 17.33 -7.74 3.77
C GLY A 265 17.17 -6.35 3.16
N ASN A 266 17.67 -5.32 3.83
CA ASN A 266 17.52 -3.91 3.46
C ASN A 266 18.86 -3.24 3.18
N TYR A 267 18.83 -2.11 2.47
CA TYR A 267 20.02 -1.29 2.26
C TYR A 267 20.09 -0.16 3.28
N TRP A 268 21.26 0.00 3.89
CA TRP A 268 21.49 0.94 5.00
C TRP A 268 22.63 1.91 4.70
N THR A 269 22.34 3.19 4.78
CA THR A 269 23.33 4.26 4.65
C THR A 269 22.98 5.43 5.56
N GLY A 270 24.01 6.20 5.93
CA GLY A 270 23.82 7.54 6.50
C GLY A 270 23.45 8.58 5.42
N PRO A 271 23.17 9.84 5.82
CA PRO A 271 22.80 10.92 4.89
C PRO A 271 23.89 11.21 3.84
N GLU A 272 25.16 11.00 4.19
CA GLU A 272 26.33 11.17 3.31
C GLU A 272 26.47 10.06 2.26
N SER A 273 25.52 9.13 2.15
CA SER A 273 25.54 7.99 1.21
C SER A 273 26.69 7.00 1.43
N ILE A 274 27.31 7.02 2.61
CA ILE A 274 28.28 6.02 3.02
C ILE A 274 27.50 4.79 3.49
N ALA A 275 27.58 3.71 2.71
CA ALA A 275 26.98 2.44 3.05
C ALA A 275 27.52 1.95 4.40
N LEU A 276 26.61 1.51 5.28
CA LEU A 276 27.01 0.96 6.59
C LEU A 276 27.74 -0.37 6.46
N CYS A 277 27.52 -1.06 5.34
CA CYS A 277 28.26 -2.24 4.96
C CYS A 277 28.91 -2.01 3.60
N ALA A 278 30.24 -2.00 3.57
CA ALA A 278 31.03 -1.67 2.38
C ALA A 278 32.16 -2.66 2.07
N VAL A 279 32.35 -3.73 2.88
CA VAL A 279 33.64 -4.46 2.87
C VAL A 279 33.52 -5.99 2.72
N ASP A 280 32.40 -6.63 3.05
CA ASP A 280 32.32 -8.10 3.11
C ASP A 280 31.15 -8.66 2.29
N ASP A 281 31.40 -8.92 1.00
CA ASP A 281 30.61 -9.80 0.11
C ASP A 281 31.53 -10.91 -0.39
N LEU A 282 31.97 -11.80 0.50
CA LEU A 282 32.99 -12.80 0.23
C LEU A 282 32.49 -13.90 -0.73
N ASP A 283 31.18 -14.10 -0.83
CA ASP A 283 30.55 -15.07 -1.72
C ASP A 283 29.87 -14.46 -2.96
N ASP A 284 29.97 -13.13 -3.16
CA ASP A 284 29.46 -12.36 -4.31
C ASP A 284 27.96 -12.60 -4.54
N ASP A 285 27.20 -12.73 -3.45
CA ASP A 285 25.76 -12.97 -3.48
C ASP A 285 24.93 -11.69 -3.32
N GLY A 286 25.59 -10.54 -3.17
CA GLY A 286 24.98 -9.21 -3.12
C GLY A 286 24.41 -8.84 -1.76
N PHE A 287 24.70 -9.64 -0.72
CA PHE A 287 24.46 -9.30 0.68
C PHE A 287 25.78 -9.07 1.42
N CYS A 288 25.67 -8.40 2.55
CA CYS A 288 26.73 -8.33 3.53
C CYS A 288 26.85 -9.66 4.27
N ASP A 289 28.05 -10.18 4.40
CA ASP A 289 28.35 -11.35 5.24
C ASP A 289 28.15 -11.08 6.74
N VAL A 290 28.13 -9.80 7.12
CA VAL A 290 27.89 -9.35 8.49
C VAL A 290 26.45 -8.84 8.63
N SER A 291 25.74 -9.37 9.62
CA SER A 291 24.41 -8.88 10.00
C SER A 291 24.47 -7.45 10.53
N TYR A 292 23.43 -6.66 10.27
CA TYR A 292 23.27 -5.33 10.82
C TYR A 292 22.35 -5.37 12.04
N ASP A 293 22.93 -5.17 13.23
CA ASP A 293 22.18 -5.04 14.49
C ASP A 293 21.58 -3.63 14.61
N LEU A 294 20.26 -3.55 14.63
CA LEU A 294 19.52 -2.30 14.76
C LEU A 294 19.18 -1.97 16.22
N GLY A 295 19.52 -2.83 17.18
CA GLY A 295 19.15 -2.71 18.59
C GLY A 295 17.78 -3.31 18.93
N GLU A 296 17.48 -3.42 20.23
CA GLU A 296 16.18 -3.93 20.75
C GLU A 296 15.78 -5.32 20.21
N GLY A 297 16.77 -6.17 19.87
CA GLY A 297 16.54 -7.50 19.30
C GLY A 297 16.15 -7.50 17.81
N ASN A 298 16.26 -6.35 17.13
CA ASN A 298 16.01 -6.20 15.71
C ASN A 298 17.34 -6.33 14.94
N ILE A 299 17.45 -7.35 14.09
CA ILE A 299 18.66 -7.63 13.33
C ILE A 299 18.27 -7.88 11.87
N ASP A 300 18.93 -7.20 10.95
CA ASP A 300 18.91 -7.51 9.52
C ASP A 300 20.05 -8.48 9.22
N TYR A 301 19.72 -9.73 8.95
CA TYR A 301 20.70 -10.78 8.70
C TYR A 301 21.22 -10.82 7.26
N MET A 302 20.63 -10.07 6.33
CA MET A 302 21.07 -10.00 4.93
C MET A 302 21.06 -8.55 4.42
N PRO A 303 21.83 -7.63 5.05
CA PRO A 303 21.93 -6.26 4.56
C PRO A 303 22.38 -6.25 3.09
N LEU A 304 21.78 -5.38 2.28
CA LEU A 304 22.08 -5.32 0.84
C LEU A 304 23.36 -4.53 0.58
N ILE A 305 24.09 -4.91 -0.48
CA ILE A 305 25.21 -4.13 -1.00
C ILE A 305 24.79 -3.39 -2.27
N LEU A 306 25.21 -2.13 -2.38
CA LEU A 306 24.93 -1.32 -3.56
C LEU A 306 25.67 -1.87 -4.78
N HIS A 307 24.94 -2.26 -5.82
CA HIS A 307 25.54 -2.77 -7.05
C HIS A 307 25.55 -1.66 -8.14
N PRO A 308 26.69 -0.99 -8.41
CA PRO A 308 26.73 0.23 -9.23
C PRO A 308 26.29 0.03 -10.69
N SER A 309 26.39 -1.20 -11.20
CA SER A 309 26.08 -1.54 -12.59
C SER A 309 24.59 -1.40 -12.95
N ALA A 310 23.68 -1.27 -11.97
CA ALA A 310 22.25 -1.12 -12.23
C ALA A 310 21.82 0.32 -12.58
N PHE A 311 22.63 1.33 -12.25
CA PHE A 311 22.30 2.75 -12.51
C PHE A 311 22.84 3.30 -13.84
N GLN A 312 23.63 2.53 -14.60
CA GLN A 312 24.12 2.94 -15.93
C GLN A 312 23.19 2.54 -17.10
N GLY A 313 22.00 2.02 -16.82
CA GLY A 313 21.09 1.47 -17.83
C GLY A 313 19.89 2.34 -18.17
N ASN A 314 20.12 3.54 -18.73
CA ASN A 314 19.12 4.44 -19.34
C ASN A 314 17.95 4.93 -18.46
N GLU A 315 17.62 6.21 -18.61
CA GLU A 315 16.25 6.71 -18.43
C GLU A 315 15.31 5.94 -19.38
N ARG A 316 14.95 4.71 -19.02
CA ARG A 316 13.81 4.06 -19.61
C ARG A 316 12.60 4.70 -18.96
N SER A 317 11.88 5.50 -19.75
CA SER A 317 10.47 5.72 -19.55
C SER A 317 9.86 4.38 -19.11
N ILE A 318 9.25 4.36 -17.92
CA ILE A 318 8.53 3.20 -17.42
C ILE A 318 7.31 3.07 -18.32
N THR A 319 7.51 2.48 -19.49
CA THR A 319 6.44 1.84 -20.23
C THR A 319 6.05 0.66 -19.34
N PHE A 320 4.89 0.76 -18.69
CA PHE A 320 4.28 -0.43 -18.10
C PHE A 320 4.18 -1.44 -19.24
N SER A 321 5.05 -2.44 -19.23
CA SER A 321 4.82 -3.59 -20.09
C SER A 321 3.44 -4.13 -19.71
N LEU A 322 2.66 -4.57 -20.70
CA LEU A 322 1.39 -5.25 -20.42
C LEU A 322 1.56 -6.35 -19.36
N LEU A 323 2.75 -6.92 -19.23
CA LEU A 323 3.13 -7.89 -18.21
C LEU A 323 3.20 -7.31 -16.79
N GLY A 324 3.75 -6.10 -16.59
CA GLY A 324 3.79 -5.43 -15.29
C GLY A 324 2.39 -5.01 -14.81
N PHE A 325 1.56 -4.52 -15.73
CA PHE A 325 0.14 -4.25 -15.45
C PHE A 325 -0.63 -5.55 -15.19
N ALA A 326 -0.38 -6.62 -15.95
CA ALA A 326 -1.00 -7.92 -15.73
C ALA A 326 -0.58 -8.56 -14.40
N LEU A 327 0.67 -8.41 -13.97
CA LEU A 327 1.15 -8.88 -12.66
C LEU A 327 0.54 -8.09 -11.51
N PHE A 328 0.34 -6.78 -11.69
CA PHE A 328 -0.39 -5.95 -10.74
C PHE A 328 -1.86 -6.37 -10.64
N VAL A 329 -2.55 -6.55 -11.79
CA VAL A 329 -3.92 -7.07 -11.83
C VAL A 329 -4.00 -8.48 -11.23
N PHE A 330 -2.98 -9.32 -11.44
CA PHE A 330 -2.89 -10.66 -10.86
C PHE A 330 -2.69 -10.62 -9.33
N ALA A 331 -1.86 -9.71 -8.82
CA ALA A 331 -1.69 -9.50 -7.39
C ALA A 331 -2.98 -8.97 -6.73
N VAL A 332 -3.65 -8.02 -7.38
CA VAL A 332 -4.96 -7.49 -6.95
C VAL A 332 -6.02 -8.59 -6.99
N SER A 333 -6.04 -9.44 -8.01
CA SER A 333 -7.01 -10.55 -8.08
C SER A 333 -6.71 -11.68 -7.11
N ILE A 334 -5.44 -12.01 -6.80
CA ILE A 334 -5.11 -12.93 -5.69
C ILE A 334 -5.56 -12.35 -4.35
N PHE A 335 -5.35 -11.04 -4.15
CA PHE A 335 -5.78 -10.34 -2.95
C PHE A 335 -7.31 -10.36 -2.78
N ILE A 336 -8.06 -10.11 -3.87
CA ILE A 336 -9.53 -10.26 -3.90
C ILE A 336 -9.96 -11.72 -3.68
N VAL A 337 -9.29 -12.70 -4.29
CA VAL A 337 -9.62 -14.12 -4.16
C VAL A 337 -9.37 -14.65 -2.74
N LYS A 338 -8.26 -14.25 -2.09
CA LYS A 338 -8.03 -14.57 -0.67
C LYS A 338 -9.13 -14.01 0.23
N LYS A 339 -9.66 -12.83 -0.10
CA LYS A 339 -10.72 -12.15 0.64
C LYS A 339 -12.10 -12.78 0.46
N VAL A 340 -12.44 -13.26 -0.74
CA VAL A 340 -13.72 -13.95 -1.00
C VAL A 340 -13.75 -15.37 -0.40
N MET A 341 -12.59 -16.04 -0.32
CA MET A 341 -12.56 -17.48 -0.02
C MET A 341 -12.34 -17.84 1.44
N SER A 342 -12.07 -16.90 2.36
CA SER A 342 -11.91 -17.20 3.81
C SER A 342 -11.01 -18.44 4.07
N TRP A 343 -9.95 -18.63 3.29
CA TRP A 343 -9.02 -19.73 3.55
C TRP A 343 -8.12 -19.34 4.70
N GLY A 344 -8.45 -19.82 5.90
CA GLY A 344 -7.54 -19.71 7.06
C GLY A 344 -8.16 -19.66 8.46
N LYS A 345 -9.47 -19.85 8.65
CA LYS A 345 -10.04 -20.13 9.98
C LYS A 345 -10.98 -21.33 9.91
N GLY A 346 -10.37 -22.51 9.92
CA GLY A 346 -11.05 -23.75 10.31
C GLY A 346 -10.61 -24.09 11.71
N GLU A 347 -11.51 -23.90 12.66
CA GLU A 347 -11.46 -24.44 14.01
C GLU A 347 -11.13 -25.93 13.95
N LEU A 348 -10.10 -26.36 14.66
CA LEU A 348 -9.97 -27.76 15.05
C LEU A 348 -10.96 -27.98 16.20
N PRO A 349 -11.91 -28.91 16.10
CA PRO A 349 -12.67 -29.31 17.28
C PRO A 349 -11.74 -30.11 18.20
N GLU A 350 -11.62 -29.66 19.45
CA GLU A 350 -11.49 -30.60 20.56
C GLU A 350 -12.70 -31.53 20.51
N ASP A 351 -12.46 -32.84 20.45
CA ASP A 351 -13.24 -33.79 21.21
C ASP A 351 -12.44 -35.09 21.43
N ASP A 352 -12.42 -35.46 22.70
CA ASP A 352 -11.92 -36.67 23.30
C ASP A 352 -12.60 -37.96 22.79
N VAL A 353 -12.05 -39.10 23.24
CA VAL A 353 -12.62 -40.47 23.32
C VAL A 353 -12.04 -41.49 22.32
N LYS A 354 -10.86 -42.05 22.62
CA LYS A 354 -10.69 -43.33 23.35
C LYS A 354 -9.23 -43.71 23.55
#